data_AF-A0A2M8NP90-F1
#
_entry.id   AF-A0A2M8NP90-F1
#
_cell.length_a   1.000
_cell.length_b   1.000
_cell.length_c   1.000
_cell.angle_alpha   90.00
_cell.angle_beta   90.00
_cell.angle_gamma   90.00
#
_symmetry.space_group_name_H-M   'P 1'
#
loop_
_entity.id
_entity.type
_entity.pdbx_description
1 polymer ?
#
loop_
_entity_poly.entity_id
_entity_poly.type
_entity_poly.pdbx_seq_one_letter_code
_entity_poly.pdbx_strand_id
1 'polypeptide(L)' 'MTTTLAPIDKQSAQIAIRDLVQKFRQDPDREAYNEQQTREYYILPLFRALGWNTEDPAEFSAEEQISRGRVD' A
#
# COMPACT_ATOMS: atom_id res chain seq x y z
N MET A 1 -8.57 -12.22 -16.46
CA MET A 1 -8.98 -10.91 -17.04
C MET A 1 -7.90 -9.94 -16.63
N THR A 2 -7.13 -9.42 -17.58
CA THR A 2 -6.03 -8.50 -17.28
C THR A 2 -6.64 -7.14 -16.95
N THR A 3 -6.68 -6.78 -15.68
CA THR A 3 -7.17 -5.46 -15.25
C THR A 3 -6.17 -4.42 -15.73
N THR A 4 -6.44 -3.80 -16.88
CA THR A 4 -5.71 -2.62 -17.32
C THR A 4 -6.07 -1.48 -16.38
N LEU A 5 -5.22 -1.23 -15.39
CA LEU A 5 -5.33 -0.05 -14.54
C LEU A 5 -5.25 1.19 -15.43
N ALA A 6 -6.25 2.07 -15.35
CA ALA A 6 -6.25 3.34 -16.05
C ALA A 6 -4.95 4.10 -15.74
N PRO A 7 -4.39 4.88 -16.69
CA PRO A 7 -3.17 5.62 -16.44
C PRO A 7 -3.36 6.55 -15.25
N ILE A 8 -2.65 6.28 -14.16
CA ILE A 8 -2.64 7.15 -12.99
C ILE A 8 -1.98 8.46 -13.39
N ASP A 9 -2.76 9.54 -13.36
CA ASP A 9 -2.23 10.88 -13.51
C ASP A 9 -1.40 11.26 -12.27
N LYS A 10 -0.23 11.88 -12.50
CA LYS A 10 0.72 12.24 -11.44
C LYS A 10 0.11 13.19 -10.41
N GLN A 11 -0.69 14.15 -10.86
CA GLN A 11 -1.34 15.11 -9.95
C GLN A 11 -2.36 14.40 -9.06
N SER A 12 -3.13 13.48 -9.64
CA SER A 12 -4.10 12.65 -8.92
C SER A 12 -3.44 11.75 -7.89
N ALA A 13 -2.32 11.10 -8.23
CA ALA A 13 -1.51 10.33 -7.28
C ALA A 13 -0.99 11.19 -6.13
N GLN A 14 -0.45 12.38 -6.43
CA GLN A 14 0.04 13.30 -5.41
C GLN A 14 -1.05 13.74 -4.43
N ILE A 15 -2.26 14.00 -4.92
CA ILE A 15 -3.41 14.36 -4.09
C ILE A 15 -3.78 13.18 -3.18
N ALA A 16 -3.89 11.97 -3.72
CA ALA A 16 -4.25 10.78 -2.96
C ALA A 16 -3.19 10.47 -1.87
N ILE A 17 -1.90 10.55 -2.21
CA ILE A 17 -0.81 10.34 -1.25
C ILE A 17 -0.80 11.43 -0.17
N ARG A 18 -1.02 12.69 -0.55
CA ARG A 18 -1.11 13.80 0.41
C ARG A 18 -2.24 13.56 1.42
N ASP A 19 -3.42 13.19 0.92
CA ASP A 19 -4.59 12.91 1.76
C ASP A 19 -4.33 11.73 2.71
N LEU A 20 -3.73 10.66 2.20
CA LEU A 20 -3.34 9.49 2.99
C LEU A 20 -2.34 9.83 4.09
N VAL A 21 -1.33 10.66 3.80
CA VAL A 21 -0.36 11.14 4.80
C VAL A 21 -1.03 12.03 5.83
N GLN A 22 -1.98 12.88 5.42
CA GLN A 22 -2.75 13.69 6.36
C GLN A 22 -3.60 12.82 7.29
N LYS A 23 -4.30 11.81 6.75
CA LYS A 23 -5.04 10.82 7.52
C LYS A 23 -4.13 10.14 8.56
N PHE A 24 -2.98 9.62 8.14
CA PHE A 24 -2.02 8.98 9.05
C PHE A 24 -1.52 9.93 10.16
N ARG A 25 -1.32 11.21 9.82
CA ARG A 25 -0.88 12.21 10.81
C ARG A 25 -1.96 12.56 11.83
N GLN A 26 -3.20 12.60 11.39
CA GLN A 26 -4.36 12.99 12.20
C GLN A 26 -4.98 11.83 12.97
N ASP A 27 -4.62 10.59 12.63
CA ASP A 27 -5.12 9.40 13.29
C ASP A 27 -4.45 9.18 14.65
N PRO A 28 -5.18 9.34 15.77
CA PRO A 28 -4.62 9.20 17.12
C PRO A 28 -4.35 7.73 17.48
N ASP A 29 -5.04 6.78 16.85
CA ASP A 29 -4.95 5.35 17.15
C ASP A 29 -3.96 4.60 16.26
N ARG A 30 -3.24 5.32 15.39
CA ARG A 30 -2.31 4.71 14.41
C ARG A 30 -1.25 3.80 15.03
N GLU A 31 -0.84 4.07 16.27
CA GLU A 31 0.15 3.28 17.00
C GLU A 31 -0.45 2.02 17.64
N ALA A 32 -1.77 1.98 17.80
CA ALA A 32 -2.50 0.83 18.33
C ALA A 32 -2.91 -0.18 17.25
N TYR A 33 -2.71 0.16 15.97
CA TYR A 33 -3.03 -0.74 14.88
C TYR A 33 -2.06 -1.91 14.81
N ASN A 34 -2.64 -3.10 14.65
CA ASN A 34 -1.85 -4.27 14.31
C ASN A 34 -1.36 -4.20 12.84
N GLU A 35 -0.54 -5.17 12.45
CA GLU A 35 0.05 -5.23 11.11
C GLU A 35 -1.01 -5.29 9.99
N GLN A 36 -2.07 -6.07 10.19
CA GLN A 36 -3.17 -6.17 9.23
C GLN A 36 -3.88 -4.82 9.06
N GLN A 37 -4.24 -4.16 10.16
CA GLN A 37 -4.90 -2.85 10.13
C GLN A 37 -4.01 -1.80 9.46
N THR A 38 -2.72 -1.77 9.78
CA THR A 38 -1.76 -0.85 9.16
C THR A 38 -1.65 -1.10 7.66
N ARG A 39 -1.61 -2.38 7.26
CA ARG A 39 -1.59 -2.78 5.85
C ARG A 39 -2.83 -2.29 5.12
N GLU A 40 -4.02 -2.58 5.65
CA GLU A 40 -5.29 -2.25 5.01
C GLU A 40 -5.57 -0.73 4.97
N TYR A 41 -5.24 0.00 6.04
CA TYR A 41 -5.55 1.42 6.15
C TYR A 41 -4.52 2.36 5.53
N TYR A 42 -3.25 1.94 5.39
CA TYR A 42 -2.18 2.82 4.93
C TYR A 42 -1.38 2.26 3.77
N ILE A 43 -0.93 1.01 3.85
CA ILE A 43 -0.02 0.44 2.84
C ILE A 43 -0.75 0.15 1.52
N LEU A 44 -1.90 -0.54 1.55
CA LEU A 44 -2.65 -0.85 0.33
C LEU A 44 -3.20 0.41 -0.35
N PRO A 45 -3.74 1.42 0.35
CA PRO A 45 -4.11 2.70 -0.26
C PRO A 45 -2.93 3.43 -0.91
N LEU A 46 -1.73 3.39 -0.31
CA LEU A 46 -0.53 3.99 -0.91
C LEU A 46 -0.17 3.31 -2.23
N PHE A 47 -0.13 1.98 -2.25
CA PHE A 47 0.19 1.23 -3.46
C PHE A 47 -0.85 1.43 -4.57
N ARG A 48 -2.14 1.45 -4.22
CA ARG A 48 -3.20 1.80 -5.17
C ARG A 48 -3.04 3.21 -5.75
N ALA A 49 -2.69 4.19 -4.91
CA ALA A 49 -2.42 5.56 -5.37
C ALA A 49 -1.20 5.66 -6.30
N LEU A 50 -0.25 4.73 -6.19
CA LEU A 50 0.89 4.58 -7.09
C LEU A 50 0.57 3.76 -8.35
N GLY A 51 -0.65 3.23 -8.48
CA GLY A 51 -1.08 2.42 -9.62
C GLY A 51 -0.66 0.96 -9.53
N TRP A 52 -0.36 0.45 -8.33
CA TRP A 52 -0.12 -0.97 -8.12
C TRP A 52 -1.45 -1.72 -8.01
N ASN A 53 -1.50 -2.91 -8.61
CA ASN A 53 -2.62 -3.81 -8.50
C ASN A 53 -2.53 -4.61 -7.20
N THR A 54 -3.18 -4.13 -6.14
CA THR A 54 -3.14 -4.78 -4.82
C THR A 54 -4.16 -5.90 -4.66
N GLU A 55 -4.98 -6.15 -5.67
CA GLU A 55 -6.04 -7.17 -5.67
C GLU A 55 -5.53 -8.51 -6.24
N ASP A 56 -4.41 -8.49 -6.96
CA ASP A 56 -3.74 -9.68 -7.45
C ASP A 56 -2.57 -10.07 -6.51
N PRO A 57 -2.70 -11.17 -5.74
CA PRO A 57 -1.65 -11.61 -4.82
C PRO A 57 -0.36 -12.05 -5.55
N ALA A 58 -0.39 -12.30 -6.86
CA ALA A 58 0.80 -12.66 -7.62
C ALA A 58 1.74 -11.46 -7.84
N GLU A 59 1.23 -10.23 -7.84
CA GLU A 59 2.07 -9.01 -7.87
C GLU A 59 2.69 -8.67 -6.50
N PHE A 60 2.18 -9.28 -5.41
CA PHE A 60 2.67 -9.07 -4.04
C PHE A 60 3.69 -10.13 -3.57
N SER A 61 3.78 -11.26 -4.29
CA SER A 61 4.54 -12.45 -3.87
C SER A 61 6.06 -12.39 -4.16
N ALA A 62 6.58 -11.25 -4.64
CA ALA A 62 8.00 -11.12 -4.97
C ALA A 62 8.92 -10.98 -3.72
N GLU A 63 8.43 -10.43 -2.60
CA GLU A 63 9.28 -10.18 -1.42
C GLU A 63 9.18 -11.24 -0.31
N GLU A 64 8.16 -12.11 -0.31
CA GLU A 64 8.02 -13.16 0.72
C GLU A 64 9.13 -14.24 0.62
N GLN A 65 9.81 -14.34 -0.54
CA GLN A 65 10.94 -15.25 -0.71
C GLN A 65 12.25 -14.77 -0.07
N ILE A 66 12.38 -13.50 0.33
CA ILE A 66 13.63 -12.97 0.90
C ILE A 66 13.67 -13.15 2.43
N SER A 67 12.51 -13.27 3.10
CA SER A 67 12.45 -13.40 4.56
C SER A 67 12.71 -14.83 5.10
N ARG A 68 13.21 -15.75 4.26
CA ARG A 68 13.67 -17.10 4.65
C ARG A 68 15.20 -17.27 4.59
N GLY A 69 15.95 -16.18 4.51
CA GLY A 69 17.40 -16.18 4.73
C GLY A 69 17.73 -16.00 6.21
N ARG A 70 18.12 -17.09 6.88
CA ARG A 70 18.70 -17.11 8.24
C ARG A 70 19.62 -15.91 8.48
N VAL A 71 19.34 -15.14 9.52
CA VAL A 71 20.36 -14.34 10.23
C VAL A 71 20.85 -15.23 11.36
N ASP A 72 22.17 -15.45 11.39
CA ASP A 72 22.94 -16.29 12.32
C ASP A 72 22.67 -15.94 13.80
#